data_AF-A0A929KVX6-F1
#
_entry.id   AF-A0A929KVX6-F1
#
_cell.length_a   1.000
_cell.length_b   1.000
_cell.length_c   1.000
_cell.angle_alpha   90.00
_cell.angle_beta   90.00
_cell.angle_gamma   90.00
#
_symmetry.space_group_name_H-M   'P 1'
#
loop_
_entity.id
_entity.type
_entity.pdbx_description
1 polymer ?
#
loop_
_entity_poly.entity_id
_entity_poly.type
_entity_poly.pdbx_seq_one_letter_code
_entity_poly.pdbx_strand_id
1 'polypeptide(L)'
;MIIRPLFIACLLCLLGTKGLLAQNLFSEKVDERPGMSYCMDCGTPQAVCAPFTLSIIADKINYRYNLQGGSGNVSFQVLVDSLGLASVLSHSDVSHSPLSDDLVILLNTAIWRPARVNGKKVNASVNVIFAIEHGRIVGRMQRMDLSQLAPAGDATVYNKQYQYSNPLLKNYTITAFNRYNSPLPENVSTAAMIDSTNLLWYGSDHGMTLYNGEAFTQLNEVNSPFTPTTEVVAIAADKDNTKWIYANKAIFTFNDKGWQVFDSTRLQIARPYKIVATSTGEIFFPTGKGLMIFKEGKVRLIDKNVVFQMPSNDVKYAYFDSKKRLWMGTSRGSIMIGKSEKVTAYNGSKTPLNNTIITNITEDGKGNMYFALHAFNNTGDDMDQEGLAILSADGKWSFYNDKNSGLPANHITTLLYDKVENALWLGTDKSGIARFDLKDGWENYHNGNSKMPGFNIFQLMQDAKGQIYATTANGLVRISRGSAQ
;
A
#
# COMPACT_ATOMS: atom_id res chain seq x y z
N MET A 1 -14.16 60.76 35.35
CA MET A 1 -12.99 61.00 34.50
C MET A 1 -12.56 59.66 33.92
N ILE A 2 -12.68 59.53 32.61
CA ILE A 2 -12.62 58.30 31.82
C ILE A 2 -11.17 58.07 31.40
N ILE A 3 -10.60 56.89 31.65
CA ILE A 3 -9.45 56.40 30.87
C ILE A 3 -9.66 54.89 30.61
N ARG A 4 -9.98 54.56 29.36
CA ARG A 4 -9.89 53.22 28.77
C ARG A 4 -8.48 53.04 28.19
N PRO A 5 -7.88 51.84 28.21
CA PRO A 5 -6.88 51.49 27.21
C PRO A 5 -7.53 50.76 26.02
N LEU A 6 -7.16 51.20 24.82
CA LEU A 6 -7.43 50.58 23.54
C LEU A 6 -6.77 49.18 23.49
N PHE A 7 -7.56 48.15 23.21
CA PHE A 7 -7.04 46.89 22.64
C PHE A 7 -6.90 47.08 21.13
N ILE A 8 -5.67 47.27 20.65
CA ILE A 8 -5.35 47.12 19.23
C ILE A 8 -5.02 45.65 19.01
N ALA A 9 -5.96 44.94 18.39
CA ALA A 9 -5.75 43.60 17.87
C ALA A 9 -4.74 43.68 16.71
N CYS A 10 -3.50 43.29 16.97
CA CYS A 10 -2.52 43.08 15.92
C CYS A 10 -2.68 41.64 15.41
N LEU A 11 -3.27 41.55 14.22
CA LEU A 11 -3.46 40.33 13.44
C LEU A 11 -2.08 39.77 13.06
N LEU A 12 -1.53 38.87 13.89
CA LEU A 12 -0.33 38.10 13.55
C LEU A 12 -0.74 36.98 12.59
N CYS A 13 -0.74 37.31 11.29
CA CYS A 13 -0.63 36.33 10.22
C CYS A 13 0.70 35.59 10.37
N LEU A 14 0.73 34.56 11.22
CA LEU A 14 1.76 33.54 11.21
C LEU A 14 1.53 32.64 9.98
N LEU A 15 1.99 33.10 8.82
CA LEU A 15 2.42 32.21 7.75
C LEU A 15 3.69 31.49 8.22
N GLY A 16 3.51 30.57 9.17
CA GLY A 16 4.51 29.59 9.53
C GLY A 16 4.66 28.64 8.36
N THR A 17 5.75 28.79 7.60
CA THR A 17 6.24 27.69 6.77
C THR A 17 6.41 26.51 7.72
N LYS A 18 5.56 25.49 7.59
CA LYS A 18 5.74 24.20 8.25
C LYS A 18 7.04 23.61 7.69
N GLY A 19 8.17 23.98 8.28
CA GLY A 19 9.39 23.20 8.14
C GLY A 19 9.06 21.83 8.69
N LEU A 20 8.93 20.84 7.81
CA LEU A 20 8.95 19.43 8.21
C LEU A 20 10.17 19.25 9.10
N LEU A 21 9.97 18.90 10.38
CA LEU A 21 11.07 18.44 11.22
C LEU A 21 11.69 17.26 10.48
N ALA A 22 12.92 17.47 10.02
CA ALA A 22 13.51 16.60 9.05
C ALA A 22 13.95 15.30 9.72
N GLN A 23 13.59 14.19 9.10
CA GLN A 23 13.79 12.83 9.57
C GLN A 23 14.87 12.16 8.71
N ASN A 24 15.52 11.15 9.29
CA ASN A 24 16.23 10.14 8.49
C ASN A 24 15.22 9.46 7.56
N LEU A 25 15.44 9.59 6.25
CA LEU A 25 14.56 9.03 5.22
C LEU A 25 14.78 7.53 5.03
N PHE A 26 15.90 6.97 5.48
CA PHE A 26 16.22 5.57 5.24
C PHE A 26 16.48 4.81 6.54
N SER A 27 16.52 3.47 6.43
CA SER A 27 16.57 2.53 7.56
C SER A 27 17.83 2.67 8.40
N GLU A 28 19.00 2.79 7.76
CA GLU A 28 20.26 2.97 8.46
C GLU A 28 20.56 4.43 8.71
N LYS A 29 20.91 4.76 9.95
CA LYS A 29 21.25 6.12 10.38
C LYS A 29 22.76 6.25 10.49
N VAL A 30 23.28 7.35 9.95
CA VAL A 30 24.69 7.71 9.97
C VAL A 30 24.77 9.01 10.76
N ASP A 31 25.12 8.93 12.04
CA ASP A 31 25.12 10.01 13.05
C ASP A 31 24.75 11.43 12.58
N GLU A 32 23.58 11.90 13.03
CA GLU A 32 23.14 13.28 12.81
C GLU A 32 24.07 14.27 13.52
N ARG A 33 24.38 15.41 12.88
CA ARG A 33 24.86 16.60 13.61
C ARG A 33 23.68 17.14 14.44
N PRO A 34 23.68 17.03 15.77
CA PRO A 34 22.50 17.35 16.57
C PRO A 34 22.11 18.83 16.43
N GLY A 35 20.80 19.10 16.32
CA GLY A 35 20.25 20.46 16.41
C GLY A 35 20.24 21.29 15.12
N MET A 36 20.55 20.72 13.96
CA MET A 36 20.40 21.42 12.68
C MET A 36 19.02 21.24 12.06
N SER A 37 18.30 22.35 11.86
CA SER A 37 17.11 22.37 11.00
C SER A 37 17.51 22.46 9.53
N TYR A 38 16.83 21.69 8.68
CA TYR A 38 17.02 21.67 7.24
C TYR A 38 15.71 21.35 6.52
N CYS A 39 15.60 21.78 5.26
CA CYS A 39 14.48 21.43 4.40
C CYS A 39 14.81 20.19 3.54
N MET A 40 13.79 19.50 3.04
CA MET A 40 13.96 18.40 2.08
C MET A 40 13.92 18.93 0.65
N ASP A 41 15.02 18.75 -0.10
CA ASP A 41 15.20 19.11 -1.52
C ASP A 41 14.59 20.48 -1.91
N CYS A 42 14.71 21.49 -1.04
CA CYS A 42 14.06 22.78 -1.26
C CYS A 42 14.98 23.82 -1.93
N GLY A 43 14.39 24.96 -2.30
CA GLY A 43 15.10 26.15 -2.78
C GLY A 43 15.30 26.21 -4.29
N THR A 44 15.68 27.39 -4.78
CA THR A 44 15.98 27.67 -6.19
C THR A 44 17.25 28.53 -6.28
N PRO A 45 18.40 27.97 -6.71
CA PRO A 45 18.64 26.56 -6.99
C PRO A 45 18.58 25.68 -5.73
N GLN A 46 18.19 24.42 -5.90
CA GLN A 46 18.26 23.37 -4.88
C GLN A 46 19.73 23.03 -4.55
N ALA A 47 19.95 22.29 -3.47
CA ALA A 47 21.28 21.78 -3.15
C ALA A 47 21.74 20.81 -4.26
N VAL A 48 22.99 20.96 -4.72
CA VAL A 48 23.54 20.13 -5.81
C VAL A 48 25.00 19.79 -5.52
N CYS A 49 25.46 18.61 -5.91
CA CYS A 49 26.89 18.34 -5.98
C CYS A 49 27.50 19.03 -7.22
N ALA A 50 28.79 19.31 -7.22
CA ALA A 50 29.47 19.79 -8.42
C ALA A 50 29.32 18.81 -9.61
N PRO A 51 29.43 19.27 -10.87
CA PRO A 51 29.43 18.40 -12.04
C PRO A 51 30.45 17.26 -11.89
N PHE A 52 30.08 16.06 -12.34
CA PHE A 52 30.89 14.84 -12.27
C PHE A 52 31.21 14.31 -10.86
N THR A 53 30.84 14.99 -9.77
CA THR A 53 31.11 14.51 -8.41
C THR A 53 30.65 13.07 -8.21
N LEU A 54 29.40 12.75 -8.59
CA LEU A 54 28.86 11.39 -8.44
C LEU A 54 29.56 10.37 -9.36
N SER A 55 29.98 10.79 -10.56
CA SER A 55 30.77 9.93 -11.47
C SER A 55 32.14 9.62 -10.88
N ILE A 56 32.81 10.61 -10.28
CA ILE A 56 34.11 10.43 -9.63
C ILE A 56 33.99 9.51 -8.40
N ILE A 57 32.93 9.68 -7.59
CA ILE A 57 32.65 8.77 -6.47
C ILE A 57 32.42 7.35 -7.00
N ALA A 58 31.58 7.21 -8.02
CA ALA A 58 31.29 5.92 -8.64
C ALA A 58 32.55 5.26 -9.20
N ASP A 59 33.44 6.00 -9.86
CA ASP A 59 34.71 5.48 -10.40
C ASP A 59 35.66 5.00 -9.30
N LYS A 60 35.72 5.69 -8.15
CA LYS A 60 36.50 5.22 -6.98
C LYS A 60 35.97 3.89 -6.45
N ILE A 61 34.65 3.73 -6.38
CA ILE A 61 34.03 2.47 -5.97
C ILE A 61 34.28 1.38 -7.02
N ASN A 62 34.07 1.66 -8.30
CA ASN A 62 34.33 0.73 -9.40
C ASN A 62 35.79 0.28 -9.49
N TYR A 63 36.74 1.10 -9.01
CA TYR A 63 38.15 0.73 -8.92
C TYR A 63 38.43 -0.23 -7.75
N ARG A 64 37.72 -0.07 -6.62
CA ARG A 64 37.95 -0.84 -5.40
C ARG A 64 37.17 -2.16 -5.36
N TYR A 65 36.00 -2.22 -5.99
CA TYR A 65 35.08 -3.34 -5.91
C TYR A 65 34.82 -3.94 -7.29
N ASN A 66 34.86 -5.28 -7.38
CA ASN A 66 34.40 -6.00 -8.56
C ASN A 66 32.88 -6.19 -8.47
N LEU A 67 32.14 -5.49 -9.31
CA LEU A 67 30.67 -5.50 -9.31
C LEU A 67 30.09 -6.33 -10.48
N GLN A 68 30.93 -7.12 -11.18
CA GLN A 68 30.47 -8.00 -12.25
C GLN A 68 29.46 -9.02 -11.70
N GLY A 69 28.27 -9.07 -12.30
CA GLY A 69 27.16 -9.92 -11.85
C GLY A 69 26.38 -9.36 -10.63
N GLY A 70 26.79 -8.22 -10.08
CA GLY A 70 26.02 -7.51 -9.05
C GLY A 70 24.90 -6.67 -9.68
N SER A 71 23.79 -6.55 -8.97
CA SER A 71 22.75 -5.54 -9.24
C SER A 71 22.20 -4.99 -7.93
N GLY A 72 21.43 -3.91 -8.03
CA GLY A 72 20.79 -3.26 -6.91
C GLY A 72 21.16 -1.79 -6.81
N ASN A 73 20.62 -1.13 -5.80
CA ASN A 73 20.92 0.26 -5.53
C ASN A 73 20.96 0.53 -4.03
N VAL A 74 21.70 1.57 -3.67
CA VAL A 74 21.68 2.14 -2.34
C VAL A 74 21.38 3.63 -2.46
N SER A 75 20.40 4.07 -1.69
CA SER A 75 19.97 5.45 -1.60
C SER A 75 20.52 6.09 -0.33
N PHE A 76 20.99 7.32 -0.44
CA PHE A 76 21.55 8.11 0.65
C PHE A 76 20.78 9.43 0.76
N GLN A 77 20.48 9.83 1.99
CA GLN A 77 20.03 11.18 2.29
C GLN A 77 21.23 11.99 2.75
N VAL A 78 21.61 13.00 1.98
CA VAL A 78 22.77 13.85 2.26
C VAL A 78 22.28 15.22 2.70
N LEU A 79 22.58 15.62 3.94
CA LEU A 79 22.45 17.00 4.39
C LEU A 79 23.56 17.84 3.78
N VAL A 80 23.20 18.91 3.08
CA VAL A 80 24.12 19.96 2.65
C VAL A 80 23.82 21.20 3.48
N ASP A 81 24.77 21.61 4.32
CA ASP A 81 24.61 22.82 5.13
C ASP A 81 24.80 24.10 4.30
N SER A 82 24.49 25.25 4.90
CA SER A 82 24.61 26.56 4.24
C SER A 82 26.05 26.93 3.82
N LEU A 83 27.08 26.23 4.30
CA LEU A 83 28.47 26.38 3.87
C LEU A 83 28.82 25.46 2.69
N GLY A 84 27.97 24.47 2.40
CA GLY A 84 28.20 23.45 1.37
C GLY A 84 28.93 22.21 1.89
N LEU A 85 29.01 22.03 3.22
CA LEU A 85 29.53 20.80 3.81
C LEU A 85 28.43 19.74 3.85
N ALA A 86 28.80 18.52 3.48
CA ALA A 86 27.89 17.39 3.48
C ALA A 86 27.94 16.57 4.76
N SER A 87 26.81 15.96 5.08
CA SER A 87 26.71 14.88 6.06
C SER A 87 25.60 13.94 5.61
N VAL A 88 25.96 12.70 5.28
CA VAL A 88 25.00 11.61 5.09
C VAL A 88 24.30 11.41 6.42
N LEU A 89 22.97 11.49 6.38
CA LEU A 89 22.11 11.33 7.54
C LEU A 89 21.63 9.89 7.66
N SER A 90 21.29 9.28 6.53
CA SER A 90 20.79 7.91 6.47
C SER A 90 21.00 7.29 5.09
N HIS A 91 20.96 5.95 5.02
CA HIS A 91 20.96 5.19 3.78
C HIS A 91 20.13 3.92 3.82
N SER A 92 19.82 3.37 2.65
CA SER A 92 18.96 2.19 2.50
C SER A 92 19.67 0.85 2.65
N ASP A 93 21.00 0.81 2.71
CA ASP A 93 21.74 -0.45 2.84
C ASP A 93 21.76 -0.99 4.27
N VAL A 94 20.93 -1.99 4.54
CA VAL A 94 20.86 -2.73 5.82
C VAL A 94 21.87 -3.88 5.94
N SER A 95 22.65 -4.15 4.88
CA SER A 95 23.62 -5.26 4.88
C SER A 95 24.94 -4.91 5.57
N HIS A 96 25.13 -3.63 5.95
CA HIS A 96 26.37 -3.08 6.47
C HIS A 96 27.56 -3.36 5.53
N SER A 97 27.36 -3.13 4.23
CA SER A 97 28.40 -3.39 3.23
C SER A 97 29.55 -2.39 3.35
N PRO A 98 30.82 -2.82 3.27
CA PRO A 98 31.97 -1.91 3.20
C PRO A 98 31.89 -0.91 2.03
N LEU A 99 31.20 -1.29 0.95
CA LEU A 99 30.95 -0.40 -0.18
C LEU A 99 30.09 0.81 0.25
N SER A 100 29.08 0.59 1.09
CA SER A 100 28.21 1.65 1.59
C SER A 100 28.95 2.56 2.56
N ASP A 101 29.80 2.02 3.42
CA ASP A 101 30.67 2.81 4.31
C ASP A 101 31.61 3.73 3.50
N ASP A 102 32.21 3.21 2.42
CA ASP A 102 33.04 4.02 1.52
C ASP A 102 32.21 5.12 0.83
N LEU A 103 30.99 4.81 0.38
CA LEU A 103 30.09 5.80 -0.20
C LEU A 103 29.72 6.89 0.81
N VAL A 104 29.48 6.53 2.08
CA VAL A 104 29.24 7.50 3.16
C VAL A 104 30.42 8.47 3.29
N ILE A 105 31.64 7.94 3.38
CA ILE A 105 32.87 8.74 3.49
C ILE A 105 33.03 9.67 2.28
N LEU A 106 32.84 9.12 1.07
CA LEU A 106 33.01 9.86 -0.17
C LEU A 106 31.95 10.96 -0.35
N LEU A 107 30.70 10.72 0.05
CA LEU A 107 29.63 11.72 0.03
C LEU A 107 29.87 12.83 1.05
N ASN A 108 30.34 12.49 2.26
CA ASN A 108 30.66 13.44 3.34
C ASN A 108 31.83 14.37 2.98
N THR A 109 32.78 13.87 2.19
CA THR A 109 33.98 14.63 1.78
C THR A 109 33.82 15.33 0.43
N ALA A 110 32.72 15.09 -0.28
CA ALA A 110 32.44 15.71 -1.56
C ALA A 110 32.10 17.20 -1.43
N ILE A 111 32.29 17.94 -2.53
CA ILE A 111 31.96 19.36 -2.62
C ILE A 111 30.50 19.53 -3.05
N TRP A 112 29.73 20.23 -2.22
CA TRP A 112 28.33 20.53 -2.47
C TRP A 112 28.08 22.04 -2.57
N ARG A 113 27.09 22.40 -3.37
CA ARG A 113 26.54 23.75 -3.44
C ARG A 113 25.25 23.78 -2.64
N PRO A 114 25.13 24.69 -1.67
CA PRO A 114 23.94 24.79 -0.82
C PRO A 114 22.72 25.27 -1.61
N ALA A 115 21.55 24.86 -1.14
CA ALA A 115 20.27 25.37 -1.61
C ALA A 115 20.11 26.86 -1.29
N ARG A 116 19.29 27.57 -2.07
CA ARG A 116 18.91 28.96 -1.80
C ARG A 116 17.42 29.14 -1.67
N VAL A 117 16.97 29.78 -0.59
CA VAL A 117 15.58 30.22 -0.39
C VAL A 117 15.60 31.73 -0.21
N ASN A 118 14.83 32.45 -1.03
CA ASN A 118 14.82 33.91 -1.05
C ASN A 118 16.24 34.52 -1.15
N GLY A 119 17.09 33.93 -1.98
CA GLY A 119 18.48 34.34 -2.20
C GLY A 119 19.49 33.93 -1.11
N LYS A 120 19.03 33.49 0.06
CA LYS A 120 19.88 33.08 1.20
C LYS A 120 20.21 31.59 1.14
N LYS A 121 21.46 31.24 1.43
CA LYS A 121 21.90 29.84 1.55
C LYS A 121 21.20 29.20 2.76
N VAL A 122 20.66 28.01 2.58
CA VAL A 122 19.97 27.26 3.64
C VAL A 122 20.48 25.82 3.70
N ASN A 123 20.30 25.19 4.85
CA ASN A 123 20.54 23.76 5.01
C ASN A 123 19.42 22.99 4.28
N ALA A 124 19.81 22.04 3.43
CA ALA A 124 18.86 21.21 2.70
C ALA A 124 19.38 19.78 2.58
N SER A 125 18.49 18.80 2.67
CA SER A 125 18.83 17.42 2.32
C SER A 125 18.53 17.14 0.85
N VAL A 126 19.37 16.30 0.24
CA VAL A 126 19.26 15.82 -1.13
C VAL A 126 19.45 14.32 -1.15
N ASN A 127 18.70 13.63 -2.01
CA ASN A 127 18.82 12.18 -2.15
C ASN A 127 19.79 11.85 -3.28
N VAL A 128 20.64 10.87 -3.04
CA VAL A 128 21.57 10.32 -4.02
C VAL A 128 21.33 8.83 -4.10
N ILE A 129 21.18 8.30 -5.30
CA ILE A 129 21.09 6.86 -5.54
C ILE A 129 22.32 6.40 -6.31
N PHE A 130 22.97 5.37 -5.79
CA PHE A 130 24.02 4.62 -6.49
C PHE A 130 23.43 3.28 -6.90
N ALA A 131 23.39 3.01 -8.20
CA ALA A 131 22.87 1.77 -8.77
C ALA A 131 23.98 1.01 -9.48
N ILE A 132 23.98 -0.31 -9.40
CA ILE A 132 24.87 -1.16 -10.19
C ILE A 132 24.20 -1.43 -11.53
N GLU A 133 24.81 -0.93 -12.59
CA GLU A 133 24.35 -1.02 -13.97
C GLU A 133 25.48 -1.62 -14.81
N HIS A 134 25.21 -2.74 -15.48
CA HIS A 134 26.19 -3.43 -16.34
C HIS A 134 27.53 -3.72 -15.63
N GLY A 135 27.46 -4.15 -14.37
CA GLY A 135 28.64 -4.49 -13.56
C GLY A 135 29.48 -3.29 -13.12
N ARG A 136 28.91 -2.07 -13.16
CA ARG A 136 29.52 -0.84 -12.65
C ARG A 136 28.52 -0.08 -11.80
N ILE A 137 28.96 0.52 -10.72
CA ILE A 137 28.12 1.46 -9.97
C ILE A 137 28.06 2.80 -10.72
N VAL A 138 26.89 3.42 -10.71
CA VAL A 138 26.61 4.74 -11.28
C VAL A 138 25.81 5.53 -10.26
N GLY A 139 26.25 6.76 -9.98
CA GLY A 139 25.59 7.67 -9.03
C GLY A 139 24.75 8.73 -9.75
N ARG A 140 23.55 8.99 -9.24
CA ARG A 140 22.68 10.09 -9.71
C ARG A 140 21.98 10.78 -8.54
N MET A 141 21.75 12.08 -8.67
CA MET A 141 20.87 12.78 -7.73
C MET A 141 19.43 12.38 -8.00
N GLN A 142 18.70 12.03 -6.95
CA GLN A 142 17.28 11.77 -6.99
C GLN A 142 16.56 13.00 -6.42
N ARG A 143 15.89 13.74 -7.30
CA ARG A 143 15.04 14.86 -6.88
C ARG A 143 13.76 14.34 -6.27
N MET A 144 13.35 14.96 -5.18
CA MET A 144 12.06 14.66 -4.57
C MET A 144 11.00 15.53 -5.20
N ASP A 145 9.96 14.89 -5.73
CA ASP A 145 8.72 15.60 -6.03
C ASP A 145 7.98 15.81 -4.71
N LEU A 146 8.22 16.97 -4.09
CA LEU A 146 7.60 17.34 -2.81
C LEU A 146 6.06 17.38 -2.89
N SER A 147 5.47 17.47 -4.10
CA SER A 147 4.02 17.37 -4.26
C SER A 147 3.50 15.96 -3.98
N GLN A 148 4.32 14.92 -4.15
CA GLN A 148 3.97 13.55 -3.80
C GLN A 148 4.18 13.26 -2.30
N LEU A 149 4.90 14.14 -1.60
CA LEU A 149 4.92 14.20 -0.13
C LEU A 149 3.80 15.09 0.42
N ALA A 150 3.00 15.73 -0.45
CA ALA A 150 1.84 16.47 0.01
C ALA A 150 0.99 15.54 0.88
N PRO A 151 0.40 16.07 1.97
CA PRO A 151 -0.53 15.30 2.75
C PRO A 151 -1.55 14.71 1.80
N ALA A 152 -1.85 13.45 2.07
CA ALA A 152 -2.96 12.74 1.49
C ALA A 152 -4.15 13.69 1.32
N GLY A 153 -4.79 13.72 0.14
CA GLY A 153 -5.96 14.59 -0.08
C GLY A 153 -6.96 14.46 1.06
N ASP A 154 -7.64 15.55 1.40
CA ASP A 154 -8.52 15.57 2.56
C ASP A 154 -9.58 14.47 2.47
N ALA A 155 -9.74 13.74 3.57
CA ALA A 155 -10.77 12.72 3.65
C ALA A 155 -12.15 13.35 3.43
N THR A 156 -12.93 12.76 2.53
CA THR A 156 -14.33 13.10 2.33
C THR A 156 -15.16 12.17 3.19
N VAL A 157 -15.68 12.67 4.31
CA VAL A 157 -16.63 11.93 5.16
C VAL A 157 -18.04 12.32 4.75
N TYR A 158 -18.81 11.36 4.25
CA TYR A 158 -20.19 11.54 3.79
C TYR A 158 -21.17 11.54 4.96
N ASN A 159 -20.97 10.65 5.93
CA ASN A 159 -21.75 10.62 7.16
C ASN A 159 -21.35 11.74 8.12
N LYS A 160 -22.01 12.88 7.98
CA LYS A 160 -21.81 14.07 8.84
C LYS A 160 -22.65 14.05 10.13
N GLN A 161 -23.55 13.08 10.28
CA GLN A 161 -24.44 12.98 11.44
C GLN A 161 -23.81 12.16 12.57
N TYR A 162 -22.95 11.19 12.24
CA TYR A 162 -22.23 10.40 13.23
C TYR A 162 -21.06 11.19 13.84
N GLN A 163 -20.96 11.17 15.16
CA GLN A 163 -19.84 11.75 15.89
C GLN A 163 -18.77 10.70 16.11
N TYR A 164 -17.70 10.77 15.32
CA TYR A 164 -16.55 9.88 15.46
C TYR A 164 -15.73 10.27 16.69
N SER A 165 -15.72 9.40 17.70
CA SER A 165 -14.71 9.40 18.74
C SER A 165 -13.78 8.23 18.46
N ASN A 166 -12.46 8.46 18.45
CA ASN A 166 -11.45 7.44 18.16
C ASN A 166 -10.69 7.01 19.44
N PRO A 167 -11.37 6.43 20.46
CA PRO A 167 -10.75 6.16 21.76
C PRO A 167 -9.62 5.13 21.70
N LEU A 168 -9.64 4.23 20.71
CA LEU A 168 -8.62 3.19 20.54
C LEU A 168 -7.40 3.69 19.74
N LEU A 169 -7.45 4.89 19.15
CA LEU A 169 -6.31 5.43 18.40
C LEU A 169 -5.02 5.48 19.24
N LYS A 170 -5.14 5.74 20.54
CA LYS A 170 -4.01 5.76 21.49
C LYS A 170 -3.34 4.38 21.65
N ASN A 171 -4.04 3.30 21.30
CA ASN A 171 -3.53 1.93 21.37
C ASN A 171 -2.77 1.55 20.09
N TYR A 172 -2.72 2.42 19.08
CA TYR A 172 -2.04 2.15 17.82
C TYR A 172 -0.86 3.10 17.59
N THR A 173 0.24 2.55 17.07
CA THR A 173 1.32 3.29 16.44
C THR A 173 1.17 3.16 14.93
N ILE A 174 0.95 4.28 14.25
CA ILE A 174 0.77 4.33 12.80
C ILE A 174 2.06 4.83 12.15
N THR A 175 2.65 4.01 11.28
CA THR A 175 3.86 4.30 10.51
C THR A 175 3.52 4.32 9.03
N ALA A 176 3.91 5.38 8.32
CA ALA A 176 3.67 5.52 6.88
C ALA A 176 4.99 5.48 6.10
N PHE A 177 5.01 4.67 5.05
CA PHE A 177 6.12 4.43 4.13
C PHE A 177 5.69 4.88 2.73
N ASN A 178 6.52 5.64 2.05
CA ASN A 178 6.38 6.06 0.67
C ASN A 178 7.74 5.90 -0.04
N ARG A 179 7.78 6.06 -1.36
CA ARG A 179 9.00 5.90 -2.17
C ARG A 179 10.15 6.84 -1.82
N TYR A 180 9.90 7.89 -1.03
CA TYR A 180 10.90 8.88 -0.63
C TYR A 180 11.52 8.58 0.73
N ASN A 181 10.81 7.89 1.62
CA ASN A 181 11.27 7.51 2.96
C ASN A 181 11.40 5.99 3.15
N SER A 182 11.32 5.22 2.06
CA SER A 182 11.49 3.78 2.07
C SER A 182 11.79 3.25 0.67
N PRO A 183 12.38 2.06 0.54
CA PRO A 183 12.63 1.39 -0.74
C PRO A 183 11.37 0.86 -1.45
N LEU A 184 10.25 1.58 -1.37
CA LEU A 184 9.05 1.29 -2.16
C LEU A 184 9.27 1.70 -3.62
N PRO A 185 8.89 0.85 -4.59
CA PRO A 185 9.05 1.18 -6.02
C PRO A 185 8.19 2.38 -6.44
N GLU A 186 6.95 2.43 -5.95
CA GLU A 186 5.98 3.52 -6.13
C GLU A 186 5.10 3.68 -4.89
N ASN A 187 4.35 4.78 -4.83
CA ASN A 187 3.40 5.03 -3.74
C ASN A 187 2.07 4.29 -3.93
N VAL A 188 1.65 4.06 -5.16
CA VAL A 188 0.37 3.41 -5.46
C VAL A 188 0.61 1.91 -5.61
N SER A 189 -0.11 1.11 -4.82
CA SER A 189 -0.11 -0.35 -4.96
C SER A 189 -1.49 -0.95 -4.72
N THR A 190 -1.96 -1.67 -5.73
CA THR A 190 -3.15 -2.54 -5.65
C THR A 190 -2.77 -4.01 -5.43
N ALA A 191 -1.48 -4.31 -5.43
CA ALA A 191 -0.89 -5.64 -5.48
C ALA A 191 0.03 -5.85 -4.28
N ALA A 192 -0.53 -6.26 -3.15
CA ALA A 192 0.25 -6.63 -1.99
C ALA A 192 -0.33 -7.86 -1.31
N MET A 193 0.51 -8.59 -0.58
CA MET A 193 0.08 -9.66 0.32
C MET A 193 1.12 -9.90 1.41
N ILE A 194 0.72 -10.57 2.48
CA ILE A 194 1.63 -11.07 3.52
C ILE A 194 1.64 -12.58 3.40
N ASP A 195 2.84 -13.14 3.28
CA ASP A 195 3.01 -14.57 3.12
C ASP A 195 3.05 -15.31 4.48
N SER A 196 3.11 -16.64 4.47
CA SER A 196 3.05 -17.42 5.72
C SER A 196 4.27 -17.24 6.63
N THR A 197 5.31 -16.55 6.16
CA THR A 197 6.53 -16.21 6.93
C THR A 197 6.48 -14.79 7.51
N ASN A 198 5.35 -14.08 7.34
CA ASN A 198 5.16 -12.66 7.67
C ASN A 198 5.97 -11.69 6.81
N LEU A 199 6.40 -12.13 5.62
CA LEU A 199 7.02 -11.24 4.67
C LEU A 199 5.92 -10.56 3.85
N LEU A 200 5.91 -9.22 3.87
CA LEU A 200 5.02 -8.44 3.04
C LEU A 200 5.62 -8.29 1.64
N TRP A 201 4.86 -8.68 0.63
CA TRP A 201 5.17 -8.48 -0.79
C TRP A 201 4.41 -7.24 -1.27
N TYR A 202 5.10 -6.22 -1.77
CA TYR A 202 4.53 -4.97 -2.27
C TYR A 202 4.90 -4.78 -3.74
N GLY A 203 3.97 -5.07 -4.64
CA GLY A 203 4.10 -4.81 -6.08
C GLY A 203 3.46 -3.48 -6.48
N SER A 204 4.02 -2.84 -7.49
CA SER A 204 3.46 -1.65 -8.12
C SER A 204 3.58 -1.74 -9.64
N ASP A 205 3.21 -0.66 -10.33
CA ASP A 205 3.40 -0.54 -11.78
C ASP A 205 4.88 -0.47 -12.19
N HIS A 206 5.81 -0.35 -11.23
CA HIS A 206 7.26 -0.17 -11.45
C HIS A 206 8.11 -1.11 -10.58
N GLY A 207 7.68 -2.37 -10.46
CA GLY A 207 8.42 -3.42 -9.78
C GLY A 207 7.87 -3.78 -8.41
N MET A 208 8.72 -4.37 -7.57
CA MET A 208 8.30 -4.99 -6.32
C MET A 208 9.36 -4.84 -5.22
N THR A 209 8.89 -4.73 -3.98
CA THR A 209 9.75 -4.77 -2.79
C THR A 209 9.14 -5.67 -1.73
N LEU A 210 10.00 -6.19 -0.87
CA LEU A 210 9.66 -7.05 0.25
C LEU A 210 9.85 -6.25 1.54
N TYR A 211 9.04 -6.51 2.56
CA TYR A 211 9.17 -5.89 3.87
C TYR A 211 8.95 -6.92 4.98
N ASN A 212 9.95 -7.10 5.85
CA ASN A 212 9.89 -8.09 6.94
C ASN A 212 9.41 -7.51 8.28
N GLY A 213 9.03 -6.23 8.31
CA GLY A 213 8.66 -5.51 9.53
C GLY A 213 9.77 -4.59 10.08
N GLU A 214 11.00 -4.73 9.58
CA GLU A 214 12.17 -3.94 10.00
C GLU A 214 12.87 -3.34 8.79
N ALA A 215 13.17 -4.16 7.78
CA ALA A 215 13.91 -3.80 6.59
C ALA A 215 13.12 -4.10 5.31
N PHE A 216 13.43 -3.32 4.28
CA PHE A 216 12.94 -3.54 2.92
C PHE A 216 13.99 -4.24 2.07
N THR A 217 13.55 -5.09 1.15
CA THR A 217 14.41 -5.74 0.14
C THR A 217 13.80 -5.58 -1.23
N GLN A 218 14.46 -4.83 -2.11
CA GLN A 218 13.98 -4.65 -3.48
C GLN A 218 14.17 -5.93 -4.30
N LEU A 219 13.17 -6.23 -5.12
CA LEU A 219 13.28 -7.27 -6.13
C LEU A 219 13.68 -6.65 -7.47
N ASN A 220 14.67 -7.26 -8.11
CA ASN A 220 15.27 -6.81 -9.35
C ASN A 220 15.71 -8.02 -10.19
N GLU A 221 16.35 -7.78 -11.33
CA GLU A 221 16.74 -8.81 -12.29
C GLU A 221 17.78 -9.84 -11.80
N VAL A 222 18.44 -9.62 -10.66
CA VAL A 222 19.40 -10.59 -10.09
C VAL A 222 18.73 -11.57 -9.14
N ASN A 223 17.74 -11.12 -8.38
CA ASN A 223 17.07 -11.95 -7.38
C ASN A 223 15.64 -12.35 -7.79
N SER A 224 15.17 -11.87 -8.94
CA SER A 224 13.82 -12.09 -9.45
C SER A 224 13.76 -11.94 -10.98
N PRO A 225 12.67 -12.37 -11.64
CA PRO A 225 12.45 -12.12 -13.06
C PRO A 225 11.95 -10.70 -13.36
N PHE A 226 11.93 -9.80 -12.36
CA PHE A 226 11.32 -8.48 -12.46
C PHE A 226 12.36 -7.38 -12.58
N THR A 227 12.04 -6.38 -13.38
CA THR A 227 12.80 -5.14 -13.53
C THR A 227 12.09 -3.99 -12.79
N PRO A 228 12.75 -2.84 -12.57
CA PRO A 228 12.10 -1.62 -12.06
C PRO A 228 10.97 -1.04 -12.94
N THR A 229 10.70 -1.64 -14.10
CA THR A 229 9.60 -1.25 -15.01
C THR A 229 8.53 -2.33 -15.14
N THR A 230 8.63 -3.38 -14.32
CA THR A 230 7.67 -4.49 -14.37
C THR A 230 6.37 -4.09 -13.68
N GLU A 231 5.27 -4.12 -14.43
CA GLU A 231 3.94 -3.85 -13.91
C GLU A 231 3.43 -5.09 -13.14
N VAL A 232 3.28 -4.96 -11.82
CA VAL A 232 2.75 -6.00 -10.93
C VAL A 232 1.30 -5.67 -10.58
N VAL A 233 0.37 -6.51 -11.05
CA VAL A 233 -1.08 -6.22 -10.97
C VAL A 233 -1.75 -6.92 -9.80
N ALA A 234 -1.32 -8.14 -9.49
CA ALA A 234 -1.93 -8.93 -8.43
C ALA A 234 -0.95 -9.95 -7.85
N ILE A 235 -1.04 -10.19 -6.55
CA ILE A 235 -0.20 -11.11 -5.78
C ILE A 235 -1.08 -11.87 -4.80
N ALA A 236 -0.85 -13.17 -4.64
CA ALA A 236 -1.42 -13.98 -3.54
C ALA A 236 -0.41 -15.04 -3.08
N ALA A 237 -0.51 -15.47 -1.82
CA ALA A 237 0.16 -16.67 -1.33
C ALA A 237 -0.86 -17.80 -1.17
N ASP A 238 -0.53 -19.00 -1.64
CA ASP A 238 -1.36 -20.17 -1.40
C ASP A 238 -1.06 -20.88 -0.08
N LYS A 239 -1.80 -21.96 0.20
CA LYS A 239 -1.69 -22.73 1.44
C LYS A 239 -0.31 -23.35 1.66
N ASP A 240 0.45 -23.57 0.58
CA ASP A 240 1.79 -24.14 0.59
C ASP A 240 2.86 -23.03 0.52
N ASN A 241 2.44 -21.77 0.73
CA ASN A 241 3.27 -20.57 0.65
C ASN A 241 3.94 -20.39 -0.72
N THR A 242 3.35 -20.91 -1.79
CA THR A 242 3.73 -20.53 -3.16
C THR A 242 3.09 -19.19 -3.48
N LYS A 243 3.90 -18.26 -3.97
CA LYS A 243 3.50 -16.89 -4.29
C LYS A 243 3.05 -16.92 -5.73
N TRP A 244 1.87 -16.41 -6.02
CA TRP A 244 1.30 -16.28 -7.35
C TRP A 244 1.26 -14.81 -7.73
N ILE A 245 1.99 -14.43 -8.78
CA ILE A 245 2.16 -13.03 -9.19
C ILE A 245 1.71 -12.90 -10.64
N TYR A 246 0.74 -12.03 -10.92
CA TYR A 246 0.45 -11.61 -12.29
C TYR A 246 1.21 -10.32 -12.57
N ALA A 247 2.18 -10.40 -13.48
CA ALA A 247 3.02 -9.27 -13.89
C ALA A 247 3.35 -9.35 -15.38
N ASN A 248 3.41 -8.21 -16.08
CA ASN A 248 3.74 -8.12 -17.51
C ASN A 248 2.98 -9.15 -18.40
N LYS A 249 1.70 -9.37 -18.14
CA LYS A 249 0.83 -10.33 -18.85
C LYS A 249 1.20 -11.81 -18.69
N ALA A 250 2.03 -12.14 -17.71
CA ALA A 250 2.37 -13.51 -17.34
C ALA A 250 2.03 -13.77 -15.87
N ILE A 251 1.89 -15.05 -15.53
CA ILE A 251 1.82 -15.49 -14.14
C ILE A 251 3.18 -16.07 -13.77
N PHE A 252 3.74 -15.61 -12.65
CA PHE A 252 4.96 -16.12 -12.05
C PHE A 252 4.61 -16.81 -10.73
N THR A 253 5.34 -17.88 -10.42
CA THR A 253 5.28 -18.53 -9.13
C THR A 253 6.63 -18.49 -8.43
N PHE A 254 6.62 -18.30 -7.11
CA PHE A 254 7.83 -18.35 -6.28
C PHE A 254 7.60 -19.23 -5.05
N ASN A 255 8.46 -20.23 -4.88
CA ASN A 255 8.49 -21.17 -3.76
C ASN A 255 9.92 -21.71 -3.54
N ASP A 256 10.08 -22.84 -2.85
CA ASP A 256 11.39 -23.46 -2.56
C ASP A 256 12.19 -23.84 -3.80
N LYS A 257 11.54 -23.97 -4.97
CA LYS A 257 12.20 -24.22 -6.26
C LYS A 257 12.66 -22.93 -6.97
N GLY A 258 12.45 -21.78 -6.35
CA GLY A 258 12.72 -20.47 -6.91
C GLY A 258 11.63 -19.97 -7.84
N TRP A 259 11.99 -19.02 -8.71
CA TRP A 259 11.08 -18.38 -9.65
C TRP A 259 10.77 -19.29 -10.83
N GLN A 260 9.49 -19.40 -11.17
CA GLN A 260 9.02 -20.14 -12.33
C GLN A 260 7.98 -19.30 -13.08
N VAL A 261 8.02 -19.35 -14.41
CA VAL A 261 6.94 -18.83 -15.26
C VAL A 261 5.88 -19.91 -15.34
N PHE A 262 4.64 -19.56 -14.99
CA PHE A 262 3.52 -20.47 -15.10
C PHE A 262 3.13 -20.61 -16.59
N ASP A 263 3.36 -21.80 -17.15
CA ASP A 263 3.02 -22.09 -18.55
C ASP A 263 1.51 -22.05 -18.76
N SER A 264 1.08 -21.00 -19.45
CA SER A 264 -0.31 -20.68 -19.71
C SER A 264 -0.70 -20.83 -21.18
N THR A 265 0.08 -21.56 -21.98
CA THR A 265 -0.06 -21.68 -23.45
C THR A 265 -1.42 -22.19 -23.96
N ARG A 266 -2.36 -22.56 -23.07
CA ARG A 266 -3.77 -22.87 -23.40
C ARG A 266 -4.81 -21.92 -22.83
N LEU A 267 -4.42 -20.98 -21.97
CA LEU A 267 -5.35 -20.25 -21.10
C LEU A 267 -5.83 -18.91 -21.67
N GLN A 268 -5.18 -18.36 -22.69
CA GLN A 268 -5.47 -17.01 -23.21
C GLN A 268 -5.76 -16.00 -22.08
N ILE A 269 -4.91 -16.04 -21.02
CA ILE A 269 -5.19 -15.43 -19.73
C ILE A 269 -5.58 -13.97 -19.93
N ALA A 270 -6.84 -13.65 -19.62
CA ALA A 270 -7.26 -12.27 -19.48
C ALA A 270 -6.63 -11.70 -18.20
N ARG A 271 -6.26 -10.42 -18.22
CA ARG A 271 -5.72 -9.71 -17.04
C ARG A 271 -6.65 -9.91 -15.84
N PRO A 272 -6.18 -10.58 -14.76
CA PRO A 272 -6.99 -10.73 -13.57
C PRO A 272 -7.07 -9.41 -12.81
N TYR A 273 -8.21 -9.16 -12.16
CA TYR A 273 -8.37 -8.01 -11.27
C TYR A 273 -7.71 -8.25 -9.91
N LYS A 274 -7.70 -9.50 -9.45
CA LYS A 274 -7.08 -9.98 -8.21
C LYS A 274 -6.63 -11.43 -8.40
N ILE A 275 -5.77 -11.91 -7.50
CA ILE A 275 -5.52 -13.34 -7.32
C ILE A 275 -6.02 -13.67 -5.91
N VAL A 276 -6.83 -14.71 -5.77
CA VAL A 276 -7.37 -15.13 -4.46
C VAL A 276 -7.04 -16.60 -4.27
N ALA A 277 -6.19 -16.90 -3.28
CA ALA A 277 -5.92 -18.27 -2.88
C ALA A 277 -6.94 -18.74 -1.83
N THR A 278 -7.42 -19.97 -1.96
CA THR A 278 -8.38 -20.56 -1.01
C THR A 278 -7.67 -21.47 -0.02
N SER A 279 -8.30 -21.69 1.14
CA SER A 279 -7.85 -22.67 2.13
C SER A 279 -7.89 -24.13 1.62
N THR A 280 -8.61 -24.39 0.53
CA THR A 280 -8.72 -25.71 -0.12
C THR A 280 -7.76 -25.91 -1.29
N GLY A 281 -6.87 -24.95 -1.53
CA GLY A 281 -5.79 -25.03 -2.52
C GLY A 281 -6.18 -24.63 -3.94
N GLU A 282 -7.38 -24.07 -4.17
CA GLU A 282 -7.71 -23.41 -5.42
C GLU A 282 -7.09 -22.01 -5.48
N ILE A 283 -6.65 -21.61 -6.68
CA ILE A 283 -6.23 -20.24 -6.97
C ILE A 283 -7.21 -19.65 -7.96
N PHE A 284 -7.87 -18.57 -7.55
CA PHE A 284 -8.87 -17.87 -8.31
C PHE A 284 -8.28 -16.66 -9.02
N PHE A 285 -8.64 -16.51 -10.29
CA PHE A 285 -8.31 -15.37 -11.12
C PHE A 285 -9.62 -14.78 -11.68
N PRO A 286 -10.28 -13.87 -10.94
CA PRO A 286 -11.40 -13.09 -11.47
C PRO A 286 -10.95 -12.23 -12.66
N THR A 287 -11.61 -12.35 -13.81
CA THR A 287 -11.26 -11.64 -15.04
C THR A 287 -12.48 -11.07 -15.77
N GLY A 288 -12.22 -10.24 -16.78
CA GLY A 288 -13.26 -9.77 -17.72
C GLY A 288 -13.93 -10.87 -18.57
N LYS A 289 -13.39 -12.09 -18.60
CA LYS A 289 -13.92 -13.23 -19.38
C LYS A 289 -14.59 -14.31 -18.52
N GLY A 290 -14.51 -14.19 -17.20
CA GLY A 290 -15.03 -15.17 -16.25
C GLY A 290 -14.09 -15.34 -15.07
N LEU A 291 -14.41 -16.31 -14.20
CA LEU A 291 -13.54 -16.75 -13.13
C LEU A 291 -12.70 -17.94 -13.61
N MET A 292 -11.39 -17.77 -13.73
CA MET A 292 -10.49 -18.91 -13.92
C MET A 292 -10.09 -19.47 -12.55
N ILE A 293 -10.08 -20.79 -12.44
CA ILE A 293 -9.75 -21.53 -11.22
C ILE A 293 -8.63 -22.50 -11.56
N PHE A 294 -7.50 -22.37 -10.89
CA PHE A 294 -6.40 -23.33 -10.95
C PHE A 294 -6.41 -24.22 -9.70
N LYS A 295 -6.23 -25.53 -9.89
CA LYS A 295 -5.99 -26.50 -8.82
C LYS A 295 -5.28 -27.72 -9.39
N GLU A 296 -4.16 -28.12 -8.77
CA GLU A 296 -3.44 -29.37 -9.08
C GLU A 296 -3.13 -29.53 -10.59
N GLY A 297 -2.62 -28.48 -11.23
CA GLY A 297 -2.25 -28.51 -12.65
C GLY A 297 -3.43 -28.40 -13.63
N LYS A 298 -4.67 -28.36 -13.13
CA LYS A 298 -5.88 -28.21 -13.94
C LYS A 298 -6.42 -26.79 -13.84
N VAL A 299 -6.94 -26.30 -14.97
CA VAL A 299 -7.65 -25.02 -15.02
C VAL A 299 -9.09 -25.23 -15.46
N ARG A 300 -9.99 -24.55 -14.77
CA ARG A 300 -11.42 -24.49 -15.07
C ARG A 300 -11.85 -23.04 -15.22
N LEU A 301 -12.62 -22.74 -16.27
CA LEU A 301 -13.27 -21.44 -16.46
C LEU A 301 -14.73 -21.54 -16.03
N ILE A 302 -15.19 -20.60 -15.21
CA ILE A 302 -16.60 -20.34 -14.95
C ILE A 302 -16.97 -19.03 -15.64
N ASP A 303 -17.85 -19.12 -16.63
CA ASP A 303 -18.42 -18.01 -17.37
C ASP A 303 -19.94 -18.23 -17.55
N LYS A 304 -20.62 -17.33 -18.27
CA LYS A 304 -22.05 -17.44 -18.59
C LYS A 304 -22.40 -18.61 -19.51
N ASN A 305 -21.44 -19.17 -20.25
CA ASN A 305 -21.68 -20.35 -21.08
C ASN A 305 -21.78 -21.61 -20.21
N VAL A 306 -21.00 -21.65 -19.12
CA VAL A 306 -21.04 -22.73 -18.12
C VAL A 306 -22.15 -22.50 -17.09
N VAL A 307 -22.35 -21.25 -16.64
CA VAL A 307 -23.32 -20.86 -15.60
C VAL A 307 -24.23 -19.75 -16.14
N PHE A 308 -25.31 -20.12 -16.80
CA PHE A 308 -26.21 -19.18 -17.48
C PHE A 308 -26.85 -18.13 -16.56
N GLN A 309 -26.97 -18.42 -15.26
CA GLN A 309 -27.52 -17.50 -14.26
C GLN A 309 -26.53 -16.40 -13.84
N MET A 310 -25.25 -16.47 -14.25
CA MET A 310 -24.30 -15.39 -14.01
C MET A 310 -24.81 -14.09 -14.66
N PRO A 311 -24.86 -12.95 -13.95
CA PRO A 311 -25.31 -11.70 -14.54
C PRO A 311 -24.36 -11.21 -15.65
N SER A 312 -23.04 -11.34 -15.45
CA SER A 312 -21.99 -10.90 -16.39
C SER A 312 -20.78 -11.85 -16.37
N ASN A 313 -20.04 -11.92 -17.48
CA ASN A 313 -18.73 -12.60 -17.54
C ASN A 313 -17.61 -11.81 -16.87
N ASP A 314 -17.79 -10.51 -16.66
CA ASP A 314 -16.79 -9.66 -16.04
C ASP A 314 -16.85 -9.83 -14.51
N VAL A 315 -16.09 -10.80 -14.01
CA VAL A 315 -16.03 -11.20 -12.59
C VAL A 315 -15.03 -10.30 -11.87
N LYS A 316 -15.50 -9.48 -10.93
CA LYS A 316 -14.69 -8.53 -10.17
C LYS A 316 -14.01 -9.17 -8.97
N TYR A 317 -14.70 -10.08 -8.29
CA TYR A 317 -14.18 -10.76 -7.11
C TYR A 317 -14.81 -12.14 -6.94
N ALA A 318 -14.08 -13.06 -6.33
CA ALA A 318 -14.56 -14.38 -5.98
C ALA A 318 -14.00 -14.83 -4.63
N TYR A 319 -14.82 -15.54 -3.85
CA TYR A 319 -14.46 -16.04 -2.52
C TYR A 319 -15.06 -17.42 -2.28
N PHE A 320 -14.28 -18.32 -1.67
CA PHE A 320 -14.74 -19.66 -1.29
C PHE A 320 -14.82 -19.76 0.23
N ASP A 321 -16.03 -19.86 0.76
CA ASP A 321 -16.26 -19.81 2.20
C ASP A 321 -16.07 -21.16 2.92
N SER A 322 -16.05 -21.11 4.26
CA SER A 322 -15.92 -22.31 5.11
C SER A 322 -17.04 -23.34 4.89
N LYS A 323 -18.22 -22.89 4.45
CA LYS A 323 -19.40 -23.71 4.12
C LYS A 323 -19.34 -24.30 2.71
N LYS A 324 -18.21 -24.14 1.99
CA LYS A 324 -17.98 -24.65 0.62
C LYS A 324 -18.93 -24.04 -0.40
N ARG A 325 -19.19 -22.74 -0.27
CA ARG A 325 -19.94 -21.95 -1.24
C ARG A 325 -18.99 -21.00 -1.95
N LEU A 326 -19.09 -20.96 -3.28
CA LEU A 326 -18.37 -20.00 -4.11
C LEU A 326 -19.24 -18.76 -4.30
N TRP A 327 -18.80 -17.64 -3.76
CA TRP A 327 -19.40 -16.33 -3.95
C TRP A 327 -18.69 -15.59 -5.06
N MET A 328 -19.43 -14.96 -5.97
CA MET A 328 -18.86 -14.18 -7.06
C MET A 328 -19.60 -12.85 -7.22
N GLY A 329 -18.84 -11.77 -7.29
CA GLY A 329 -19.30 -10.48 -7.76
C GLY A 329 -18.95 -10.29 -9.23
N THR A 330 -19.96 -9.97 -10.04
CA THR A 330 -19.82 -9.67 -11.47
C THR A 330 -20.21 -8.22 -11.74
N SER A 331 -19.81 -7.64 -12.87
CA SER A 331 -20.13 -6.24 -13.20
C SER A 331 -21.62 -5.90 -13.33
N ARG A 332 -22.52 -6.90 -13.27
CA ARG A 332 -23.98 -6.71 -13.33
C ARG A 332 -24.73 -7.41 -12.20
N GLY A 333 -24.05 -7.70 -11.09
CA GLY A 333 -24.64 -8.32 -9.90
C GLY A 333 -23.85 -9.52 -9.37
N SER A 334 -24.39 -10.16 -8.34
CA SER A 334 -23.68 -11.21 -7.60
C SER A 334 -24.39 -12.56 -7.63
N ILE A 335 -23.61 -13.64 -7.54
CA ILE A 335 -24.12 -15.02 -7.45
C ILE A 335 -23.40 -15.82 -6.36
N MET A 336 -24.04 -16.91 -5.93
CA MET A 336 -23.46 -17.94 -5.08
C MET A 336 -23.68 -19.32 -5.70
N ILE A 337 -22.65 -20.17 -5.70
CA ILE A 337 -22.71 -21.57 -6.12
C ILE A 337 -22.46 -22.45 -4.89
N GLY A 338 -23.46 -23.25 -4.50
CA GLY A 338 -23.41 -24.11 -3.32
C GLY A 338 -22.89 -25.53 -3.58
N LYS A 339 -22.88 -26.37 -2.53
CA LYS A 339 -22.33 -27.75 -2.53
C LYS A 339 -22.89 -28.72 -3.60
N SER A 340 -24.10 -28.46 -4.11
CA SER A 340 -24.74 -29.28 -5.16
C SER A 340 -24.76 -28.56 -6.52
N GLU A 341 -23.80 -27.66 -6.74
CA GLU A 341 -23.75 -26.75 -7.90
C GLU A 341 -25.00 -25.88 -8.08
N LYS A 342 -25.84 -25.80 -7.04
CA LYS A 342 -27.02 -24.94 -7.02
C LYS A 342 -26.57 -23.49 -7.09
N VAL A 343 -27.00 -22.81 -8.15
CA VAL A 343 -26.70 -21.40 -8.39
C VAL A 343 -27.82 -20.54 -7.84
N THR A 344 -27.46 -19.54 -7.03
CA THR A 344 -28.36 -18.48 -6.57
C THR A 344 -27.87 -17.17 -7.14
N ALA A 345 -28.68 -16.55 -8.01
CA ALA A 345 -28.48 -15.17 -8.45
C ALA A 345 -29.26 -14.21 -7.54
N TYR A 346 -28.64 -13.07 -7.20
CA TYR A 346 -29.21 -12.15 -6.22
C TYR A 346 -29.93 -10.94 -6.83
N ASN A 347 -29.85 -10.73 -8.15
CA ASN A 347 -30.61 -9.68 -8.83
C ASN A 347 -32.12 -9.90 -8.66
N GLY A 348 -32.83 -8.86 -8.24
CA GLY A 348 -34.25 -8.91 -7.88
C GLY A 348 -34.55 -9.60 -6.53
N SER A 349 -33.54 -9.97 -5.75
CA SER A 349 -33.75 -10.57 -4.43
C SER A 349 -34.16 -9.52 -3.37
N LYS A 350 -34.60 -9.98 -2.19
CA LYS A 350 -34.85 -9.13 -1.02
C LYS A 350 -33.63 -8.96 -0.11
N THR A 351 -32.48 -9.46 -0.54
CA THR A 351 -31.23 -9.42 0.26
C THR A 351 -30.44 -8.14 -0.07
N PRO A 352 -29.45 -7.77 0.77
CA PRO A 352 -28.52 -6.68 0.42
C PRO A 352 -27.72 -6.93 -0.89
N LEU A 353 -27.63 -8.18 -1.35
CA LEU A 353 -26.98 -8.53 -2.62
C LEU A 353 -27.83 -8.20 -3.86
N ASN A 354 -29.04 -7.65 -3.67
CA ASN A 354 -29.89 -7.24 -4.78
C ASN A 354 -29.24 -6.11 -5.57
N ASN A 355 -28.94 -6.38 -6.84
CA ASN A 355 -28.38 -5.39 -7.75
C ASN A 355 -27.05 -4.77 -7.28
N THR A 356 -26.27 -5.55 -6.52
CA THR A 356 -24.95 -5.15 -6.04
C THR A 356 -23.87 -6.15 -6.47
N ILE A 357 -22.66 -5.63 -6.58
CA ILE A 357 -21.44 -6.32 -6.95
C ILE A 357 -20.67 -6.56 -5.65
N ILE A 358 -20.38 -7.83 -5.35
CA ILE A 358 -19.40 -8.18 -4.32
C ILE A 358 -18.01 -7.76 -4.80
N THR A 359 -17.37 -6.83 -4.10
CA THR A 359 -16.00 -6.37 -4.40
C THR A 359 -14.97 -6.93 -3.43
N ASN A 360 -15.39 -7.32 -2.22
CA ASN A 360 -14.54 -7.99 -1.25
C ASN A 360 -15.37 -8.81 -0.25
N ILE A 361 -14.77 -9.86 0.31
CA ILE A 361 -15.38 -10.71 1.34
C ILE A 361 -14.32 -11.08 2.39
N THR A 362 -14.72 -11.04 3.66
CA THR A 362 -14.01 -11.70 4.76
C THR A 362 -14.99 -12.54 5.61
N GLU A 363 -14.48 -13.52 6.35
CA GLU A 363 -15.26 -14.46 7.16
C GLU A 363 -14.64 -14.57 8.56
N ASP A 364 -15.46 -14.56 9.61
CA ASP A 364 -14.98 -14.79 10.98
C ASP A 364 -14.92 -16.29 11.34
N GLY A 365 -14.31 -16.62 12.48
CA GLY A 365 -14.22 -18.00 12.97
C GLY A 365 -15.56 -18.65 13.35
N LYS A 366 -16.66 -17.89 13.36
CA LYS A 366 -18.03 -18.37 13.65
C LYS A 366 -18.83 -18.61 12.36
N GLY A 367 -18.28 -18.28 11.19
CA GLY A 367 -18.94 -18.39 9.90
C GLY A 367 -19.90 -17.24 9.58
N ASN A 368 -19.73 -16.09 10.23
CA ASN A 368 -20.32 -14.82 9.79
C ASN A 368 -19.50 -14.30 8.60
N MET A 369 -20.20 -13.86 7.56
CA MET A 369 -19.60 -13.35 6.33
C MET A 369 -19.83 -11.86 6.24
N TYR A 370 -18.80 -11.12 5.84
CA TYR A 370 -18.83 -9.67 5.66
C TYR A 370 -18.54 -9.36 4.20
N PHE A 371 -19.40 -8.59 3.56
CA PHE A 371 -19.35 -8.29 2.13
C PHE A 371 -19.21 -6.78 1.92
N ALA A 372 -18.23 -6.39 1.13
CA ALA A 372 -18.16 -5.05 0.55
C ALA A 372 -18.97 -5.06 -0.75
N LEU A 373 -19.95 -4.15 -0.83
CA LEU A 373 -20.90 -4.09 -1.94
C LEU A 373 -20.75 -2.78 -2.70
N HIS A 374 -20.73 -2.89 -4.03
CA HIS A 374 -20.77 -1.77 -4.96
C HIS A 374 -22.04 -1.83 -5.83
N ALA A 375 -22.66 -0.69 -6.15
CA ALA A 375 -23.87 -0.67 -6.96
C ALA A 375 -23.52 -0.88 -8.43
N PHE A 376 -24.22 -1.77 -9.15
CA PHE A 376 -23.85 -2.02 -10.56
C PHE A 376 -24.28 -0.90 -11.51
N ASN A 377 -25.33 -0.14 -11.17
CA ASN A 377 -25.84 0.97 -11.97
C ASN A 377 -25.24 2.27 -11.48
N ASN A 378 -23.99 2.54 -11.88
CA ASN A 378 -23.27 3.72 -11.39
C ASN A 378 -23.79 5.03 -12.04
N THR A 379 -24.46 5.88 -11.27
CA THR A 379 -24.93 7.22 -11.67
C THR A 379 -24.60 8.31 -10.63
N GLY A 380 -23.62 8.10 -9.74
CA GLY A 380 -23.22 9.06 -8.71
C GLY A 380 -22.04 8.61 -7.85
N ASP A 381 -21.42 9.52 -7.10
CA ASP A 381 -20.22 9.25 -6.29
C ASP A 381 -20.47 8.48 -4.99
N ASP A 382 -21.73 8.40 -4.53
CA ASP A 382 -22.12 7.72 -3.30
C ASP A 382 -23.58 7.22 -3.41
N MET A 383 -23.82 5.94 -3.10
CA MET A 383 -25.13 5.31 -3.26
C MET A 383 -25.56 4.51 -2.04
N ASP A 384 -26.83 4.65 -1.67
CA ASP A 384 -27.43 3.98 -0.52
C ASP A 384 -27.43 2.45 -0.60
N GLN A 385 -27.17 1.87 -1.78
CA GLN A 385 -27.06 0.43 -2.03
C GLN A 385 -25.63 -0.10 -1.83
N GLU A 386 -24.65 0.79 -1.75
CA GLU A 386 -23.26 0.45 -1.42
C GLU A 386 -23.06 0.40 0.08
N GLY A 387 -22.06 -0.36 0.51
CA GLY A 387 -21.71 -0.46 1.92
C GLY A 387 -21.40 -1.89 2.35
N LEU A 388 -21.57 -2.12 3.64
CA LEU A 388 -21.24 -3.38 4.30
C LEU A 388 -22.51 -4.22 4.48
N ALA A 389 -22.55 -5.40 3.88
CA ALA A 389 -23.52 -6.41 4.25
C ALA A 389 -22.90 -7.48 5.15
N ILE A 390 -23.66 -7.96 6.13
CA ILE A 390 -23.25 -9.05 7.00
C ILE A 390 -24.27 -10.18 6.87
N LEU A 391 -23.80 -11.38 6.55
CA LEU A 391 -24.58 -12.61 6.64
C LEU A 391 -24.13 -13.35 7.90
N SER A 392 -24.98 -13.35 8.92
CA SER A 392 -24.69 -14.08 10.14
C SER A 392 -24.70 -15.60 9.91
N ALA A 393 -24.05 -16.33 10.81
CA ALA A 393 -23.93 -17.78 10.73
C ALA A 393 -25.30 -18.50 10.71
N ASP A 394 -26.33 -17.91 11.34
CA ASP A 394 -27.74 -18.36 11.35
C ASP A 394 -28.54 -17.95 10.09
N GLY A 395 -27.92 -17.24 9.15
CA GLY A 395 -28.49 -16.93 7.84
C GLY A 395 -29.26 -15.61 7.76
N LYS A 396 -29.14 -14.72 8.75
CA LYS A 396 -29.76 -13.39 8.72
C LYS A 396 -28.84 -12.37 8.06
N TRP A 397 -29.46 -11.44 7.34
CA TRP A 397 -28.75 -10.33 6.70
C TRP A 397 -28.91 -9.05 7.51
N SER A 398 -27.80 -8.32 7.68
CA SER A 398 -27.81 -6.90 8.04
C SER A 398 -27.01 -6.10 7.01
N PHE A 399 -27.30 -4.80 6.93
CA PHE A 399 -26.69 -3.91 5.95
C PHE A 399 -26.43 -2.54 6.57
N TYR A 400 -25.23 -2.02 6.32
CA TYR A 400 -24.73 -0.77 6.87
C TYR A 400 -24.20 0.13 5.76
N ASN A 401 -24.69 1.37 5.75
CA ASN A 401 -24.26 2.46 4.90
C ASN A 401 -24.10 3.74 5.74
N ASP A 402 -23.66 4.83 5.13
CA ASP A 402 -23.40 6.13 5.74
C ASP A 402 -24.65 6.79 6.34
N LYS A 403 -25.84 6.38 5.91
CA LYS A 403 -27.13 6.90 6.39
C LYS A 403 -27.71 6.15 7.58
N ASN A 404 -27.33 4.88 7.79
CA ASN A 404 -27.94 4.03 8.82
C ASN A 404 -26.94 3.52 9.87
N SER A 405 -25.67 3.93 9.77
CA SER A 405 -24.59 3.44 10.62
C SER A 405 -23.55 4.54 10.87
N GLY A 406 -22.41 4.17 11.49
CA GLY A 406 -21.24 5.05 11.60
C GLY A 406 -20.22 4.84 10.48
N LEU A 407 -20.62 4.23 9.36
CA LEU A 407 -19.74 4.11 8.19
C LEU A 407 -19.49 5.51 7.59
N PRO A 408 -18.24 5.91 7.31
CA PRO A 408 -17.93 7.27 6.83
C PRO A 408 -18.18 7.47 5.33
N ALA A 409 -18.13 6.40 4.53
CA ALA A 409 -18.44 6.36 3.10
C ALA A 409 -18.91 4.96 2.70
N ASN A 410 -19.81 4.87 1.72
CA ASN A 410 -20.37 3.59 1.30
C ASN A 410 -19.44 2.74 0.44
N HIS A 411 -18.53 3.39 -0.30
CA HIS A 411 -17.62 2.67 -1.18
C HIS A 411 -16.47 2.01 -0.40
N ILE A 412 -16.66 0.74 -0.04
CA ILE A 412 -15.67 -0.06 0.66
C ILE A 412 -14.81 -0.82 -0.36
N THR A 413 -13.50 -0.61 -0.30
CA THR A 413 -12.53 -1.19 -1.23
C THR A 413 -11.94 -2.51 -0.74
N THR A 414 -11.87 -2.71 0.57
CA THR A 414 -11.24 -3.88 1.20
C THR A 414 -11.78 -4.11 2.60
N LEU A 415 -11.90 -5.38 2.99
CA LEU A 415 -12.32 -5.81 4.32
C LEU A 415 -11.25 -6.69 4.96
N LEU A 416 -11.07 -6.52 6.26
CA LEU A 416 -10.20 -7.36 7.07
C LEU A 416 -10.87 -7.65 8.41
N TYR A 417 -11.27 -8.90 8.63
CA TYR A 417 -11.68 -9.35 9.96
C TYR A 417 -10.43 -9.55 10.82
N ASP A 418 -10.33 -8.75 11.88
CA ASP A 418 -9.27 -8.83 12.85
C ASP A 418 -9.67 -9.76 13.98
N LYS A 419 -9.14 -10.99 13.92
CA LYS A 419 -9.39 -12.05 14.92
C LYS A 419 -8.87 -11.70 16.32
N VAL A 420 -7.93 -10.76 16.45
CA VAL A 420 -7.31 -10.44 17.75
C VAL A 420 -8.21 -9.52 18.56
N GLU A 421 -8.76 -8.49 17.92
CA GLU A 421 -9.67 -7.54 18.59
C GLU A 421 -11.15 -7.85 18.34
N ASN A 422 -11.44 -8.86 17.49
CA ASN A 422 -12.78 -9.18 17.04
C ASN A 422 -13.50 -7.95 16.44
N ALA A 423 -12.79 -7.24 15.57
CA ALA A 423 -13.24 -6.04 14.88
C ALA A 423 -13.13 -6.20 13.37
N LEU A 424 -13.93 -5.45 12.62
CA LEU A 424 -13.82 -5.37 11.18
C LEU A 424 -13.12 -4.08 10.79
N TRP A 425 -12.04 -4.19 10.04
CA TRP A 425 -11.36 -3.05 9.43
C TRP A 425 -11.81 -2.92 7.98
N LEU A 426 -12.18 -1.70 7.59
CA LEU A 426 -12.71 -1.37 6.27
C LEU A 426 -11.85 -0.27 5.64
N GLY A 427 -11.33 -0.53 4.46
CA GLY A 427 -10.74 0.51 3.62
C GLY A 427 -11.82 1.19 2.78
N THR A 428 -11.69 2.50 2.59
CA THR A 428 -12.58 3.30 1.74
C THR A 428 -11.77 3.99 0.63
N ASP A 429 -12.45 4.44 -0.42
CA ASP A 429 -11.85 5.22 -1.50
C ASP A 429 -11.55 6.67 -1.07
N LYS A 430 -12.35 7.26 -0.21
CA LYS A 430 -12.26 8.71 0.09
C LYS A 430 -12.23 9.07 1.57
N SER A 431 -12.43 8.14 2.49
CA SER A 431 -12.56 8.43 3.93
C SER A 431 -11.51 7.74 4.79
N GLY A 432 -10.41 7.27 4.21
CA GLY A 432 -9.39 6.49 4.92
C GLY A 432 -9.91 5.14 5.38
N ILE A 433 -9.71 4.81 6.65
CA ILE A 433 -10.10 3.53 7.25
C ILE A 433 -11.26 3.72 8.23
N ALA A 434 -12.25 2.82 8.18
CA ALA A 434 -13.20 2.64 9.27
C ALA A 434 -12.87 1.36 10.06
N ARG A 435 -13.04 1.42 11.37
CA ARG A 435 -13.00 0.24 12.26
C ARG A 435 -14.39 0.07 12.85
N PHE A 436 -15.01 -1.07 12.57
CA PHE A 436 -16.29 -1.44 13.15
C PHE A 436 -16.05 -2.46 14.27
N ASP A 437 -16.18 -2.00 15.50
CA ASP A 437 -16.21 -2.88 16.65
C ASP A 437 -17.57 -3.60 16.66
N LEU A 438 -17.54 -4.94 16.58
CA LEU A 438 -18.77 -5.74 16.56
C LEU A 438 -19.56 -5.66 17.87
N LYS A 439 -19.05 -4.95 18.89
CA LYS A 439 -19.73 -4.61 20.15
C LYS A 439 -19.85 -3.09 20.35
N ASP A 440 -18.77 -2.34 20.09
CA ASP A 440 -18.57 -0.96 20.59
C ASP A 440 -18.58 0.13 19.49
N GLY A 441 -19.29 -0.08 18.38
CA GLY A 441 -19.60 0.97 17.40
C GLY A 441 -18.49 1.25 16.37
N TRP A 442 -18.52 2.44 15.76
CA TRP A 442 -17.67 2.80 14.62
C TRP A 442 -16.61 3.85 14.98
N GLU A 443 -15.39 3.63 14.50
CA GLU A 443 -14.28 4.60 14.49
C GLU A 443 -13.84 4.88 13.06
N ASN A 444 -13.28 6.07 12.80
CA ASN A 444 -12.77 6.44 11.49
C ASN A 444 -11.39 7.12 11.60
N TYR A 445 -10.38 6.54 10.95
CA TYR A 445 -9.01 7.02 10.97
C TYR A 445 -8.62 7.57 9.59
N HIS A 446 -8.23 8.84 9.56
CA HIS A 446 -7.80 9.54 8.36
C HIS A 446 -6.78 10.65 8.68
N ASN A 447 -6.31 11.36 7.65
CA ASN A 447 -5.25 12.37 7.73
C ASN A 447 -5.59 13.60 8.62
N GLY A 448 -6.88 13.84 8.88
CA GLY A 448 -7.35 14.95 9.71
C GLY A 448 -7.37 14.63 11.20
N ASN A 449 -7.29 13.35 11.59
CA ASN A 449 -7.38 12.92 12.99
C ASN A 449 -6.31 11.89 13.41
N SER A 450 -5.48 11.44 12.47
CA SER A 450 -4.45 10.42 12.69
C SER A 450 -3.34 10.52 11.63
N LYS A 451 -2.32 9.64 11.70
CA LYS A 451 -1.30 9.51 10.65
C LYS A 451 -1.74 8.63 9.48
N MET A 452 -2.98 8.16 9.46
CA MET A 452 -3.53 7.43 8.30
C MET A 452 -3.69 8.37 7.11
N PRO A 453 -3.45 7.91 5.87
CA PRO A 453 -3.87 8.63 4.67
C PRO A 453 -5.38 8.83 4.65
N GLY A 454 -5.80 10.00 4.14
CA GLY A 454 -7.21 10.38 4.05
C GLY A 454 -7.97 9.78 2.87
N PHE A 455 -7.31 9.05 1.98
CA PHE A 455 -7.88 8.63 0.70
C PHE A 455 -7.31 7.29 0.22
N ASN A 456 -8.00 6.69 -0.74
CA ASN A 456 -7.82 5.39 -1.38
C ASN A 456 -6.98 4.39 -0.58
N ILE A 457 -7.67 3.59 0.24
CA ILE A 457 -7.11 2.36 0.78
C ILE A 457 -7.37 1.27 -0.26
N PHE A 458 -6.34 0.61 -0.77
CA PHE A 458 -6.52 -0.43 -1.80
C PHE A 458 -6.62 -1.83 -1.21
N GLN A 459 -5.88 -2.10 -0.14
CA GLN A 459 -5.86 -3.42 0.47
C GLN A 459 -5.46 -3.34 1.94
N LEU A 460 -6.20 -4.08 2.78
CA LEU A 460 -5.84 -4.36 4.16
C LEU A 460 -5.31 -5.78 4.29
N MET A 461 -4.26 -5.94 5.10
CA MET A 461 -3.60 -7.21 5.36
C MET A 461 -3.22 -7.29 6.83
N GLN A 462 -3.18 -8.51 7.39
CA GLN A 462 -2.75 -8.73 8.77
C GLN A 462 -1.66 -9.80 8.80
N ASP A 463 -0.57 -9.54 9.52
CA ASP A 463 0.45 -10.56 9.78
C ASP A 463 0.06 -11.48 10.96
N ALA A 464 0.82 -12.55 11.18
CA ALA A 464 0.56 -13.49 12.28
C ALA A 464 0.76 -12.86 13.67
N LYS A 465 1.50 -11.75 13.78
CA LYS A 465 1.67 -10.97 15.02
C LYS A 465 0.50 -10.01 15.24
N GLY A 466 -0.46 -9.96 14.31
CA GLY A 466 -1.65 -9.12 14.38
C GLY A 466 -1.42 -7.68 13.95
N GLN A 467 -0.26 -7.34 13.39
CA GLN A 467 0.00 -6.02 12.80
C GLN A 467 -0.82 -5.87 11.53
N ILE A 468 -1.41 -4.70 11.31
CA ILE A 468 -2.22 -4.43 10.14
C ILE A 468 -1.43 -3.57 9.17
N TYR A 469 -1.52 -3.90 7.89
CA TYR A 469 -0.88 -3.17 6.80
C TYR A 469 -1.96 -2.71 5.82
N ALA A 470 -1.83 -1.47 5.35
CA ALA A 470 -2.71 -0.88 4.35
C ALA A 470 -1.88 -0.40 3.17
N THR A 471 -2.14 -0.89 1.96
CA THR A 471 -1.67 -0.19 0.76
C THR A 471 -2.63 0.95 0.45
N THR A 472 -2.06 2.09 0.08
CA THR A 472 -2.81 3.33 -0.13
C THR A 472 -2.38 3.97 -1.44
N ALA A 473 -3.04 5.06 -1.84
CA ALA A 473 -2.57 5.89 -2.94
C ALA A 473 -1.34 6.74 -2.59
N ASN A 474 -0.89 6.73 -1.32
CA ASN A 474 0.31 7.42 -0.88
C ASN A 474 1.29 6.51 -0.12
N GLY A 475 1.43 5.26 -0.57
CA GLY A 475 2.39 4.30 -0.06
C GLY A 475 1.77 3.22 0.83
N LEU A 476 2.61 2.64 1.69
CA LEU A 476 2.26 1.57 2.62
C LEU A 476 2.11 2.16 4.03
N VAL A 477 1.08 1.74 4.75
CA VAL A 477 0.89 2.10 6.16
C VAL A 477 0.93 0.85 7.00
N ARG A 478 1.65 0.90 8.11
CA ARG A 478 1.62 -0.12 9.17
C ARG A 478 0.92 0.44 10.39
N ILE A 479 -0.10 -0.26 10.86
CA ILE A 479 -0.85 0.01 12.09
C ILE A 479 -0.39 -1.04 13.10
N SER A 480 0.42 -0.59 14.05
CA SER A 480 0.99 -1.45 15.09
C SER A 480 0.22 -1.31 16.37
N ARG A 481 -0.12 -2.41 17.02
CA ARG A 481 -0.70 -2.37 18.35
C ARG A 481 0.38 -2.01 19.37
N GLY A 482 0.09 -1.09 20.27
CA GLY A 482 0.86 -0.94 21.49
C GLY A 482 0.79 -2.25 22.27
N SER A 483 1.90 -2.65 22.89
CA SER A 483 1.88 -3.72 23.88
C SER A 483 0.83 -3.36 24.92
N ALA A 484 -0.17 -4.23 25.12
CA ALA A 484 -1.15 -4.08 26.19
C ALA A 484 -0.37 -3.86 27.50
N GLN A 485 -0.63 -2.73 28.17
CA GLN A 485 -0.12 -2.49 29.52
C GLN A 485 -0.78 -3.43 30.51
#